data_AF-B5CNS8-F1
#
_entry.id   AF-B5CNS8-F1
#
_cell.length_a   1.000
_cell.length_b   1.000
_cell.length_c   1.000
_cell.angle_alpha   90.00
_cell.angle_beta   90.00
_cell.angle_gamma   90.00
#
_symmetry.space_group_name_H-M   'P 1'
#
loop_
_entity.id
_entity.type
_entity.pdbx_description
1 polymer ?
#
loop_
_entity_poly.entity_id
_entity_poly.type
_entity_poly.pdbx_seq_one_letter_code
_entity_poly.pdbx_strand_id
1 'polypeptide(L)'
;MNDGVIFADQVYGNLLSGVDTPAFKGTPKREGYVFKDWNPSVAEKVTGDVTYVATWGKDKNNNGIDDNEETKYTVTYTDGVDGEVFADQVYGNLLSGVATPAFEGTPTREEYVFKGWEPAVAEKVTGDATYAATWGEDKNNNGIDDNEETKYTVTYTDGVDGEVFADQVYGNLLSGVATPAFEGTPTREGYVFKGWKPAVAEKVTGDVTYVATWGEDKNNNGIADDEETKYTVRYTDGVDEEVIFADQVYGNLLSGVDTPAFKGTPTREGYVFKGWKPAVAEKVTGDVTYVAVWEKAKDNNGDTKPGDTKPGDTKPGNTKPGNTKPGNTKPNTTTNSSTKAGTSARSPKTSDTANLALWMALLVVSGGSMVINKKKKYNR
;
A
#
# COMPACT_ATOMS: atom_id res chain seq x y z
N MET A 1 26.30 -56.08 15.53
CA MET A 1 26.93 -54.98 16.27
C MET A 1 27.54 -55.60 17.51
N ASN A 2 28.81 -55.30 17.80
CA ASN A 2 29.52 -55.83 18.95
C ASN A 2 28.79 -55.36 20.21
N ASP A 3 28.08 -56.25 20.91
CA ASP A 3 27.48 -55.95 22.21
C ASP A 3 28.62 -55.54 23.15
N GLY A 4 28.73 -54.23 23.41
CA GLY A 4 29.82 -53.61 24.13
C GLY A 4 30.13 -54.35 25.44
N VAL A 5 31.42 -54.67 25.59
CA VAL A 5 32.10 -55.33 26.72
C VAL A 5 31.16 -55.73 27.86
N ILE A 6 30.71 -56.98 27.79
CA ILE A 6 30.20 -57.73 28.92
C ILE A 6 31.42 -57.99 29.81
N PHE A 7 31.35 -57.60 31.08
CA PHE A 7 32.34 -57.97 32.10
C PHE A 7 32.79 -59.44 31.93
N ALA A 8 34.06 -59.74 32.21
CA ALA A 8 34.58 -61.09 32.01
C ALA A 8 33.86 -62.11 32.91
N ASP A 9 33.55 -63.29 32.36
CA ASP A 9 33.00 -64.42 33.11
C ASP A 9 33.94 -64.80 34.26
N GLN A 10 33.37 -65.08 35.43
CA GLN A 10 34.11 -65.47 36.62
C GLN A 10 33.75 -66.91 36.99
N VAL A 11 34.74 -67.80 36.90
CA VAL A 11 34.57 -69.23 37.19
C VAL A 11 35.26 -69.56 38.50
N TYR A 12 34.48 -70.06 39.47
CA TYR A 12 34.98 -70.53 40.75
C TYR A 12 34.78 -72.03 40.86
N GLY A 13 35.88 -72.80 40.78
CA GLY A 13 35.86 -74.25 40.88
C GLY A 13 36.20 -74.77 42.28
N ASN A 14 35.93 -76.06 42.52
CA ASN A 14 36.29 -76.79 43.74
C ASN A 14 35.69 -76.23 45.05
N LEU A 15 34.52 -75.61 44.98
CA LEU A 15 33.79 -75.14 46.16
C LEU A 15 33.04 -76.30 46.83
N LEU A 16 33.16 -76.44 48.15
CA LEU A 16 32.42 -77.43 48.92
C LEU A 16 30.97 -76.97 49.14
N SER A 17 30.02 -77.91 49.16
CA SER A 17 28.64 -77.60 49.50
C SER A 17 28.55 -76.95 50.89
N GLY A 18 27.77 -75.87 51.02
CA GLY A 18 27.56 -75.14 52.28
C GLY A 18 28.56 -74.03 52.58
N VAL A 19 29.58 -73.81 51.73
CA VAL A 19 30.43 -72.61 51.79
C VAL A 19 29.71 -71.40 51.20
N ASP A 20 30.15 -70.19 51.54
CA ASP A 20 29.63 -68.95 50.97
C ASP A 20 29.85 -68.91 49.45
N THR A 21 28.82 -68.53 48.71
CA THR A 21 28.94 -68.29 47.28
C THR A 21 29.87 -67.10 47.04
N PRO A 22 30.92 -67.24 46.22
CA PRO A 22 31.82 -66.13 45.93
C PRO A 22 31.07 -64.93 45.34
N ALA A 23 31.26 -63.76 45.94
CA ALA A 23 30.73 -62.52 45.40
C ALA A 23 31.43 -62.19 44.07
N PHE A 24 30.63 -61.78 43.08
CA PHE A 24 31.13 -61.25 41.81
C PHE A 24 32.12 -60.10 42.06
N LYS A 25 33.28 -60.15 41.40
CA LYS A 25 34.31 -59.10 41.53
C LYS A 25 34.12 -58.02 40.48
N GLY A 26 33.86 -56.80 40.94
CA GLY A 26 33.64 -55.62 40.09
C GLY A 26 32.18 -55.22 40.02
N THR A 27 31.88 -54.24 39.17
CA THR A 27 30.51 -53.78 38.91
C THR A 27 30.16 -54.18 37.48
N PRO A 28 29.12 -55.00 37.26
CA PRO A 28 28.63 -55.25 35.91
C PRO A 28 28.31 -53.92 35.23
N LYS A 29 28.87 -53.70 34.04
CA LYS A 29 28.56 -52.55 33.19
C LYS A 29 28.26 -53.03 31.78
N ARG A 30 27.29 -52.38 31.14
CA ARG A 30 26.94 -52.58 29.74
C ARG A 30 26.46 -51.23 29.20
N GLU A 31 27.05 -50.75 28.12
CA GLU A 31 26.73 -49.44 27.56
C GLU A 31 25.24 -49.37 27.15
N GLY A 32 24.53 -48.34 27.64
CA GLY A 32 23.09 -48.15 27.39
C GLY A 32 22.18 -49.09 28.18
N TYR A 33 22.70 -49.77 29.21
CA TYR A 33 21.92 -50.64 30.09
C TYR A 33 22.33 -50.50 31.56
N VAL A 34 21.35 -50.64 32.45
CA VAL A 34 21.55 -50.76 33.89
C VAL A 34 21.51 -52.23 34.31
N PHE A 35 22.44 -52.65 35.16
CA PHE A 35 22.42 -53.99 35.76
C PHE A 35 21.23 -54.11 36.72
N LYS A 36 20.40 -55.14 36.53
CA LYS A 36 19.24 -55.41 37.38
C LYS A 36 19.59 -56.38 38.49
N ASP A 37 19.80 -57.64 38.12
CA ASP A 37 20.12 -58.72 39.04
C ASP A 37 20.75 -59.91 38.29
N TRP A 38 21.17 -60.94 39.01
CA TRP A 38 21.55 -62.23 38.45
C TRP A 38 20.33 -63.15 38.31
N ASN A 39 20.31 -63.95 37.25
CA ASN A 39 19.33 -65.02 37.05
C ASN A 39 20.03 -66.39 36.92
N PRO A 40 19.75 -67.37 37.79
CA PRO A 40 18.92 -67.25 39.00
C PRO A 40 19.50 -66.26 40.01
N SER A 41 18.72 -65.83 41.02
CA SER A 41 19.26 -64.98 42.10
C SER A 41 20.40 -65.71 42.81
N VAL A 42 21.45 -64.96 43.18
CA VAL A 42 22.66 -65.54 43.78
C VAL A 42 22.33 -66.15 45.14
N ALA A 43 22.48 -67.47 45.26
CA ALA A 43 22.29 -68.18 46.53
C ALA A 43 23.42 -67.80 47.51
N GLU A 44 23.12 -67.67 48.80
CA GLU A 44 24.12 -67.37 49.83
C GLU A 44 25.16 -68.48 49.97
N LYS A 45 24.74 -69.75 49.79
CA LYS A 45 25.58 -70.94 49.92
C LYS A 45 25.63 -71.74 48.63
N VAL A 46 26.79 -72.36 48.39
CA VAL A 46 26.98 -73.31 47.29
C VAL A 46 26.18 -74.58 47.58
N THR A 47 25.28 -74.95 46.67
CA THR A 47 24.44 -76.17 46.77
C THR A 47 24.63 -77.13 45.59
N GLY A 48 25.31 -76.68 44.53
CA GLY A 48 25.60 -77.42 43.32
C GLY A 48 26.15 -76.50 42.24
N ASP A 49 26.37 -77.05 41.05
CA ASP A 49 26.81 -76.27 39.89
C ASP A 49 25.69 -75.34 39.42
N VAL A 50 25.98 -74.05 39.29
CA VAL A 50 25.03 -73.02 38.88
C VAL A 50 25.70 -71.99 38.01
N THR A 51 24.99 -71.51 37.00
CA THR A 51 25.41 -70.38 36.16
C THR A 51 24.50 -69.21 36.44
N TYR A 52 25.08 -68.11 36.93
CA TYR A 52 24.38 -66.86 37.16
C TYR A 52 24.58 -65.95 35.96
N VAL A 53 23.48 -65.54 35.30
CA VAL A 53 23.52 -64.66 34.13
C VAL A 53 23.01 -63.28 34.51
N ALA A 54 23.76 -62.22 34.18
CA ALA A 54 23.35 -60.85 34.46
C ALA A 54 22.11 -60.47 33.64
N THR A 55 21.13 -59.88 34.30
CA THR A 55 19.94 -59.28 33.69
C THR A 55 20.09 -57.77 33.60
N TRP A 56 19.52 -57.20 32.54
CA TRP A 56 19.79 -55.81 32.14
C TRP A 56 18.49 -55.08 31.83
N GLY A 57 18.34 -53.89 32.39
CA GLY A 57 17.35 -52.90 31.99
C GLY A 57 17.95 -51.96 30.95
N LYS A 58 17.16 -51.46 29.99
CA LYS A 58 17.66 -50.43 29.07
C LYS A 58 17.82 -49.12 29.83
N ASP A 59 18.86 -48.36 29.54
CA ASP A 59 19.14 -47.07 30.17
C ASP A 59 19.70 -46.12 29.10
N LYS A 60 18.80 -45.48 28.36
CA LYS A 60 19.17 -44.62 27.21
C LYS A 60 19.79 -43.30 27.65
N ASN A 61 19.38 -42.75 28.79
CA ASN A 61 19.88 -41.48 29.30
C ASN A 61 21.09 -41.66 30.25
N ASN A 62 21.51 -42.91 30.48
CA ASN A 62 22.62 -43.31 31.33
C ASN A 62 22.51 -42.76 32.77
N ASN A 63 21.28 -42.73 33.31
CA ASN A 63 21.04 -42.24 34.67
C ASN A 63 21.06 -43.34 35.73
N GLY A 64 21.29 -44.60 35.34
CA GLY A 64 21.34 -45.75 36.23
C GLY A 64 19.97 -46.28 36.64
N ILE A 65 18.91 -45.92 35.93
CA ILE A 65 17.55 -46.43 36.11
C ILE A 65 17.11 -47.09 34.80
N ASP A 66 16.27 -48.11 34.88
CA ASP A 66 15.71 -48.73 33.68
C ASP A 66 14.67 -47.80 33.05
N ASP A 67 14.76 -47.55 31.74
CA ASP A 67 13.82 -46.75 30.94
C ASP A 67 12.34 -47.08 31.24
N ASN A 68 12.02 -48.33 31.61
CA ASN A 68 10.66 -48.77 31.93
C ASN A 68 10.18 -48.38 33.34
N GLU A 69 11.10 -48.08 34.24
CA GLU A 69 10.85 -47.61 35.62
C GLU A 69 10.90 -46.09 35.72
N GLU A 70 11.34 -45.41 34.66
CA GLU A 70 11.41 -43.96 34.61
C GLU A 70 10.07 -43.28 34.30
N THR A 71 9.93 -42.05 34.82
CA THR A 71 8.85 -41.16 34.43
C THR A 71 9.04 -40.71 32.99
N LYS A 72 7.95 -40.75 32.21
CA LYS A 72 7.95 -40.38 30.80
C LYS A 72 7.24 -39.04 30.61
N TYR A 73 7.78 -38.23 29.72
CA TYR A 73 7.30 -36.90 29.42
C TYR A 73 6.79 -36.77 27.99
N THR A 74 6.05 -35.68 27.77
CA THR A 74 5.49 -35.27 26.50
C THR A 74 6.00 -33.88 26.13
N VAL A 75 6.45 -33.74 24.89
CA VAL A 75 6.76 -32.44 24.29
C VAL A 75 5.73 -32.18 23.20
N THR A 76 5.11 -31.00 23.24
CA THR A 76 4.11 -30.58 22.26
C THR A 76 4.49 -29.26 21.63
N TYR A 77 4.45 -29.18 20.31
CA TYR A 77 4.52 -27.93 19.55
C TYR A 77 3.13 -27.54 19.07
N THR A 78 2.71 -26.30 19.35
CA THR A 78 1.38 -25.76 19.00
C THR A 78 1.51 -24.47 18.23
N ASP A 79 0.50 -24.09 17.45
CA ASP A 79 0.55 -22.86 16.64
C ASP A 79 0.43 -21.55 17.45
N GLY A 80 0.14 -21.65 18.75
CA GLY A 80 0.09 -20.52 19.67
C GLY A 80 -1.06 -19.53 19.44
N VAL A 81 -2.06 -19.90 18.63
CA VAL A 81 -3.20 -19.01 18.30
C VAL A 81 -4.55 -19.71 18.47
N ASP A 82 -5.61 -18.93 18.61
CA ASP A 82 -6.98 -19.47 18.58
C ASP A 82 -7.34 -19.87 17.13
N GLY A 83 -7.08 -21.12 16.75
CA GLY A 83 -7.27 -21.66 15.41
C GLY A 83 -6.39 -22.88 15.16
N GLU A 84 -6.33 -23.37 13.92
CA GLU A 84 -5.28 -24.30 13.47
C GLU A 84 -4.57 -23.69 12.25
N VAL A 85 -3.37 -23.14 12.46
CA VAL A 85 -2.42 -22.74 11.41
C VAL A 85 -1.66 -23.97 10.91
N PHE A 86 -1.26 -24.83 11.84
CA PHE A 86 -0.71 -26.16 11.58
C PHE A 86 -1.14 -27.12 12.69
N ALA A 87 -1.14 -28.42 12.39
CA ALA A 87 -1.49 -29.44 13.37
C ALA A 87 -0.39 -29.60 14.43
N ASP A 88 -0.80 -29.74 15.70
CA ASP A 88 0.11 -29.96 16.82
C ASP A 88 1.03 -31.16 16.60
N GLN A 89 2.31 -31.00 16.91
CA GLN A 89 3.28 -32.09 16.91
C GLN A 89 3.51 -32.57 18.34
N VAL A 90 3.07 -33.79 18.63
CA VAL A 90 3.13 -34.39 19.98
C VAL A 90 4.15 -35.52 20.00
N TYR A 91 5.18 -35.37 20.82
CA TYR A 91 6.23 -36.36 21.05
C TYR A 91 6.10 -36.93 22.47
N GLY A 92 5.57 -38.14 22.57
CA GLY A 92 5.40 -38.84 23.85
C GLY A 92 6.51 -39.85 24.17
N ASN A 93 6.45 -40.42 25.38
CA ASN A 93 7.38 -41.45 25.86
C ASN A 93 8.85 -40.98 25.93
N LEU A 94 9.08 -39.70 26.25
CA LEU A 94 10.43 -39.13 26.35
C LEU A 94 10.98 -39.30 27.77
N LEU A 95 12.27 -39.60 27.88
CA LEU A 95 12.97 -39.71 29.17
C LEU A 95 13.62 -38.38 29.53
N SER A 96 13.80 -38.10 30.83
CA SER A 96 14.56 -36.92 31.25
C SER A 96 16.01 -36.99 30.73
N GLY A 97 16.60 -35.85 30.35
CA GLY A 97 17.99 -35.74 29.91
C GLY A 97 18.28 -36.14 28.46
N VAL A 98 17.29 -36.70 27.75
CA VAL A 98 17.39 -36.91 26.29
C VAL A 98 17.23 -35.58 25.55
N ALA A 99 17.71 -35.50 24.31
CA ALA A 99 17.52 -34.31 23.48
C ALA A 99 16.02 -34.07 23.23
N THR A 100 15.60 -32.81 23.34
CA THR A 100 14.24 -32.42 22.98
C THR A 100 14.03 -32.63 21.48
N PRO A 101 12.97 -33.34 21.06
CA PRO A 101 12.64 -33.49 19.65
C PRO A 101 12.47 -32.12 18.98
N ALA A 102 13.04 -31.94 17.79
CA ALA A 102 12.83 -30.72 17.02
C ALA A 102 11.47 -30.74 16.33
N PHE A 103 10.89 -29.56 16.12
CA PHE A 103 9.72 -29.40 15.24
C PHE A 103 10.07 -29.81 13.81
N GLU A 104 9.21 -30.61 13.19
CA GLU A 104 9.35 -31.04 11.79
C GLU A 104 8.67 -30.05 10.83
N GLY A 105 9.44 -29.48 9.91
CA GLY A 105 8.96 -28.53 8.90
C GLY A 105 9.27 -27.07 9.24
N THR A 106 8.60 -26.15 8.54
CA THR A 106 8.75 -24.70 8.74
C THR A 106 7.38 -24.12 9.05
N PRO A 107 7.17 -23.51 10.23
CA PRO A 107 5.92 -22.81 10.53
C PRO A 107 5.70 -21.70 9.50
N THR A 108 4.52 -21.68 8.88
CA THR A 108 4.12 -20.64 7.93
C THR A 108 2.70 -20.18 8.24
N ARG A 109 2.44 -18.89 8.04
CA ARG A 109 1.14 -18.27 8.25
C ARG A 109 1.03 -17.08 7.31
N GLU A 110 -0.06 -17.00 6.54
CA GLU A 110 -0.27 -15.92 5.57
C GLU A 110 -0.28 -14.55 6.25
N GLU A 111 0.51 -13.59 5.74
CA GLU A 111 0.72 -12.24 6.32
C GLU A 111 1.39 -12.20 7.69
N TYR A 112 2.09 -13.28 8.11
CA TYR A 112 2.85 -13.31 9.36
C TYR A 112 4.22 -13.98 9.18
N VAL A 113 5.18 -13.54 9.98
CA VAL A 113 6.50 -14.15 10.13
C VAL A 113 6.60 -14.93 11.44
N PHE A 114 7.18 -16.13 11.39
CA PHE A 114 7.45 -16.93 12.59
C PHE A 114 8.63 -16.32 13.39
N LYS A 115 8.37 -15.95 14.65
CA LYS A 115 9.36 -15.31 15.54
C LYS A 115 10.13 -16.31 16.41
N GLY A 116 9.58 -17.50 16.60
CA GLY A 116 10.14 -18.53 17.47
C GLY A 116 9.10 -19.23 18.32
N TRP A 117 9.58 -20.01 19.29
CA TRP A 117 8.75 -20.74 20.23
C TRP A 117 8.75 -20.06 21.61
N GLU A 118 7.59 -20.02 22.26
CA GLU A 118 7.44 -19.59 23.64
C GLU A 118 6.86 -20.72 24.51
N PRO A 119 7.56 -21.14 25.58
CA PRO A 119 8.93 -20.75 25.94
C PRO A 119 9.95 -21.19 24.87
N ALA A 120 11.17 -20.65 24.95
CA ALA A 120 12.26 -21.10 24.08
C ALA A 120 12.50 -22.61 24.27
N VAL A 121 12.69 -23.33 23.17
CA VAL A 121 12.87 -24.79 23.18
C VAL A 121 14.12 -25.16 24.00
N ALA A 122 13.93 -25.92 25.08
CA ALA A 122 15.03 -26.43 25.86
C ALA A 122 15.80 -27.50 25.09
N GLU A 123 17.13 -27.57 25.23
CA GLU A 123 17.96 -28.58 24.56
C GLU A 123 17.63 -30.01 25.02
N LYS A 124 17.24 -30.16 26.29
CA LYS A 124 16.96 -31.44 26.94
C LYS A 124 15.56 -31.48 27.53
N VAL A 125 14.96 -32.66 27.50
CA VAL A 125 13.69 -32.94 28.17
C VAL A 125 13.93 -32.98 29.68
N THR A 126 13.20 -32.19 30.45
CA THR A 126 13.25 -32.19 31.92
C THR A 126 11.88 -32.39 32.56
N GLY A 127 10.82 -32.35 31.76
CA GLY A 127 9.43 -32.42 32.16
C GLY A 127 8.52 -32.37 30.94
N ASP A 128 7.21 -32.38 31.17
CA ASP A 128 6.23 -32.07 30.12
C ASP A 128 6.41 -30.61 29.68
N ALA A 129 6.41 -30.37 28.37
CA ALA A 129 6.59 -29.04 27.81
C ALA A 129 5.66 -28.80 26.62
N THR A 130 5.09 -27.60 26.57
CA THR A 130 4.35 -27.09 25.41
C THR A 130 5.05 -25.85 24.90
N TYR A 131 5.43 -25.87 23.63
CA TYR A 131 6.07 -24.78 22.92
C TYR A 131 5.06 -24.20 21.93
N ALA A 132 4.64 -22.96 22.15
CA ALA A 132 3.70 -22.25 21.30
C ALA A 132 4.45 -21.39 20.28
N ALA A 133 4.04 -21.45 19.00
CA ALA A 133 4.62 -20.58 17.98
C ALA A 133 4.24 -19.12 18.25
N THR A 134 5.21 -18.23 18.06
CA THR A 134 5.03 -16.79 18.16
C THR A 134 5.12 -16.18 16.76
N TRP A 135 4.29 -15.17 16.50
CA TRP A 135 4.09 -14.59 15.17
C TRP A 135 4.19 -13.07 15.21
N GLY A 136 4.88 -12.49 14.23
CA GLY A 136 4.85 -11.06 13.93
C GLY A 136 4.04 -10.83 12.66
N GLU A 137 3.33 -9.71 12.53
CA GLU A 137 2.68 -9.32 11.26
C GLU A 137 3.76 -9.12 10.19
N ASP A 138 3.48 -9.52 8.95
CA ASP A 138 4.39 -9.36 7.79
C ASP A 138 3.54 -9.13 6.53
N LYS A 139 3.00 -7.92 6.39
CA LYS A 139 2.05 -7.61 5.30
C LYS A 139 2.71 -7.55 3.93
N ASN A 140 4.00 -7.21 3.88
CA ASN A 140 4.75 -7.16 2.63
C ASN A 140 5.45 -8.49 2.29
N ASN A 141 5.30 -9.51 3.14
CA ASN A 141 5.87 -10.86 3.01
C ASN A 141 7.38 -10.85 2.79
N ASN A 142 8.11 -9.98 3.51
CA ASN A 142 9.56 -9.87 3.38
C ASN A 142 10.33 -10.65 4.47
N GLY A 143 9.62 -11.34 5.36
CA GLY A 143 10.20 -12.15 6.43
C GLY A 143 10.69 -11.34 7.63
N ILE A 144 10.24 -10.09 7.77
CA ILE A 144 10.52 -9.22 8.90
C ILE A 144 9.18 -8.79 9.49
N ASP A 145 9.13 -8.68 10.82
CA ASP A 145 7.94 -8.19 11.50
C ASP A 145 7.69 -6.73 11.14
N ASP A 146 6.47 -6.38 10.72
CA ASP A 146 6.00 -5.03 10.38
C ASP A 146 6.40 -3.98 11.45
N ASN A 147 6.51 -4.39 12.72
CA ASN A 147 6.89 -3.51 13.84
C ASN A 147 8.39 -3.25 13.93
N GLU A 148 9.22 -4.11 13.34
CA GLU A 148 10.68 -4.01 13.26
C GLU A 148 11.12 -3.32 11.95
N GLU A 149 10.19 -3.10 11.03
CA GLU A 149 10.45 -2.45 9.74
C GLU A 149 10.50 -0.92 9.80
N THR A 150 11.25 -0.35 8.85
CA THR A 150 11.22 1.10 8.59
C THR A 150 9.91 1.49 7.93
N LYS A 151 9.29 2.56 8.42
CA LYS A 151 8.02 3.09 7.92
C LYS A 151 8.24 4.36 7.12
N TYR A 152 7.45 4.53 6.08
CA TYR A 152 7.52 5.63 5.14
C TYR A 152 6.25 6.47 5.11
N THR A 153 6.39 7.65 4.52
CA THR A 153 5.33 8.63 4.30
C THR A 153 5.21 8.96 2.83
N VAL A 154 3.99 8.88 2.31
CA VAL A 154 3.63 9.36 0.97
C VAL A 154 2.78 10.62 1.14
N THR A 155 3.20 11.72 0.50
CA THR A 155 2.48 12.99 0.53
C THR A 155 2.08 13.41 -0.88
N TYR A 156 0.82 13.82 -1.06
CA TYR A 156 0.34 14.51 -2.26
C TYR A 156 0.09 15.97 -1.93
N THR A 157 0.66 16.89 -2.71
CA THR A 157 0.56 18.34 -2.51
C THR A 157 0.32 19.08 -3.83
N ASP A 158 -0.29 20.26 -3.76
CA ASP A 158 -0.49 21.13 -4.90
C ASP A 158 0.78 21.90 -5.32
N GLY A 159 1.84 21.86 -4.51
CA GLY A 159 3.10 22.55 -4.73
C GLY A 159 3.09 24.04 -4.36
N VAL A 160 2.01 24.52 -3.75
CA VAL A 160 1.82 25.90 -3.28
C VAL A 160 1.24 25.89 -1.85
N ASP A 161 1.81 25.05 -0.99
CA ASP A 161 1.46 24.91 0.44
C ASP A 161 -0.04 24.69 0.72
N GLY A 162 -0.75 24.04 -0.20
CA GLY A 162 -2.15 23.63 -0.03
C GLY A 162 -3.19 24.70 -0.34
N GLU A 163 -2.83 25.78 -1.03
CA GLU A 163 -3.74 26.85 -1.45
C GLU A 163 -4.83 26.40 -2.45
N VAL A 164 -4.52 25.43 -3.30
CA VAL A 164 -5.41 24.85 -4.32
C VAL A 164 -6.21 23.69 -3.74
N PHE A 165 -5.53 22.79 -3.02
CA PHE A 165 -6.17 21.70 -2.27
C PHE A 165 -5.30 21.31 -1.08
N ALA A 166 -5.92 20.81 0.00
CA ALA A 166 -5.19 20.38 1.18
C ALA A 166 -4.30 19.15 0.90
N ASP A 167 -3.09 19.16 1.45
CA ASP A 167 -2.16 18.03 1.36
C ASP A 167 -2.77 16.73 1.92
N GLN A 168 -2.54 15.62 1.21
CA GLN A 168 -2.89 14.28 1.69
C GLN A 168 -1.62 13.56 2.12
N VAL A 169 -1.56 13.21 3.40
CA VAL A 169 -0.38 12.57 4.01
C VAL A 169 -0.75 11.17 4.49
N TYR A 170 -0.09 10.18 3.92
CA TYR A 170 -0.24 8.75 4.25
C TYR A 170 1.02 8.28 4.95
N GLY A 171 0.97 8.08 6.27
CA GLY A 171 2.09 7.62 7.08
C GLY A 171 1.99 6.14 7.46
N ASN A 172 3.04 5.63 8.14
CA ASN A 172 3.15 4.24 8.59
C ASN A 172 3.09 3.19 7.48
N LEU A 173 3.61 3.53 6.29
CA LEU A 173 3.62 2.64 5.14
C LEU A 173 4.88 1.78 5.13
N LEU A 174 4.74 0.49 4.84
CA LEU A 174 5.89 -0.42 4.71
C LEU A 174 6.46 -0.36 3.28
N SER A 175 7.72 -0.78 3.12
CA SER A 175 8.28 -0.96 1.77
C SER A 175 7.52 -2.05 1.01
N GLY A 176 7.34 -1.92 -0.29
CA GLY A 176 6.75 -2.94 -1.16
C GLY A 176 5.21 -3.04 -1.12
N VAL A 177 4.54 -2.33 -0.21
CA VAL A 177 3.07 -2.19 -0.24
C VAL A 177 2.65 -1.24 -1.35
N ALA A 178 1.39 -1.33 -1.78
CA ALA A 178 0.86 -0.44 -2.81
C ALA A 178 0.90 1.02 -2.34
N THR A 179 1.33 1.93 -3.22
CA THR A 179 1.29 3.37 -2.95
C THR A 179 -0.17 3.82 -2.84
N PRO A 180 -0.57 4.49 -1.74
CA PRO A 180 -1.91 5.04 -1.62
C PRO A 180 -2.23 5.99 -2.78
N ALA A 181 -3.43 5.87 -3.34
CA ALA A 181 -3.89 6.78 -4.38
C ALA A 181 -4.26 8.15 -3.78
N PHE A 182 -4.18 9.19 -4.59
CA PHE A 182 -4.78 10.47 -4.24
C PHE A 182 -6.31 10.36 -4.23
N GLU A 183 -6.94 10.83 -3.15
CA GLU A 183 -8.39 10.84 -3.01
C GLU A 183 -9.00 12.10 -3.61
N GLY A 184 -9.91 11.94 -4.58
CA GLY A 184 -10.58 13.04 -5.27
C GLY A 184 -9.98 13.39 -6.63
N THR A 185 -10.35 14.56 -7.17
CA THR A 185 -9.88 15.04 -8.47
C THR A 185 -9.23 16.41 -8.28
N PRO A 186 -7.92 16.56 -8.57
CA PRO A 186 -7.27 17.86 -8.51
C PRO A 186 -7.92 18.85 -9.49
N THR A 187 -8.33 20.02 -8.99
CA THR A 187 -8.91 21.08 -9.81
C THR A 187 -8.29 22.43 -9.46
N ARG A 188 -8.03 23.27 -10.48
CA ARG A 188 -7.49 24.61 -10.33
C ARG A 188 -8.06 25.52 -11.42
N GLU A 189 -8.64 26.65 -11.05
CA GLU A 189 -9.30 27.56 -12.01
C GLU A 189 -8.33 28.05 -13.09
N GLY A 190 -8.70 27.88 -14.37
CA GLY A 190 -7.88 28.26 -15.53
C GLY A 190 -6.69 27.33 -15.80
N TYR A 191 -6.67 26.13 -15.19
CA TYR A 191 -5.64 25.13 -15.41
C TYR A 191 -6.22 23.72 -15.53
N VAL A 192 -5.53 22.87 -16.29
CA VAL A 192 -5.75 21.42 -16.34
C VAL A 192 -4.65 20.70 -15.56
N PHE A 193 -5.03 19.65 -14.83
CA PHE A 193 -4.10 18.79 -14.12
C PHE A 193 -3.34 17.88 -15.09
N LYS A 194 -2.00 17.96 -15.11
CA LYS A 194 -1.14 17.16 -16.01
C LYS A 194 -0.58 15.89 -15.35
N GLY A 195 -0.80 15.71 -14.05
CA GLY A 195 -0.27 14.57 -13.29
C GLY A 195 0.60 14.98 -12.11
N TRP A 196 1.27 14.00 -11.51
CA TRP A 196 2.13 14.17 -10.35
C TRP A 196 3.61 14.17 -10.74
N LYS A 197 4.42 14.93 -10.01
CA LYS A 197 5.88 14.89 -10.10
C LYS A 197 6.51 14.58 -8.74
N PRO A 198 7.33 13.51 -8.60
CA PRO A 198 7.58 12.47 -9.61
C PRO A 198 6.29 11.72 -10.01
N ALA A 199 6.34 10.93 -11.08
CA ALA A 199 5.22 10.06 -11.41
C ALA A 199 4.95 9.10 -10.23
N VAL A 200 3.66 8.86 -9.94
CA VAL A 200 3.28 7.98 -8.83
C VAL A 200 3.80 6.58 -9.09
N ALA A 201 4.61 6.07 -8.16
CA ALA A 201 5.11 4.71 -8.21
C ALA A 201 4.03 3.75 -7.74
N GLU A 202 3.97 2.53 -8.29
CA GLU A 202 2.99 1.53 -7.87
C GLU A 202 3.20 1.06 -6.43
N LYS A 203 4.46 1.03 -5.98
CA LYS A 203 4.86 0.55 -4.66
C LYS A 203 5.62 1.61 -3.88
N VAL A 204 5.44 1.60 -2.56
CA VAL A 204 6.20 2.42 -1.64
C VAL A 204 7.62 1.88 -1.54
N THR A 205 8.61 2.73 -1.73
CA THR A 205 10.04 2.37 -1.60
C THR A 205 10.80 3.30 -0.66
N GLY A 206 10.13 4.33 -0.14
CA GLY A 206 10.74 5.42 0.60
C GLY A 206 9.75 6.55 0.84
N ASP A 207 10.17 7.55 1.61
CA ASP A 207 9.43 8.79 1.73
C ASP A 207 9.39 9.51 0.39
N VAL A 208 8.20 9.97 -0.02
CA VAL A 208 8.01 10.67 -1.28
C VAL A 208 6.95 11.74 -1.18
N THR A 209 7.19 12.87 -1.85
CA THR A 209 6.22 13.93 -2.04
C THR A 209 5.91 14.06 -3.53
N TYR A 210 4.66 13.79 -3.88
CA TYR A 210 4.10 13.95 -5.21
C TYR A 210 3.48 15.34 -5.33
N VAL A 211 4.05 16.16 -6.19
CA VAL A 211 3.60 17.54 -6.43
C VAL A 211 2.73 17.58 -7.68
N ALA A 212 1.54 18.17 -7.59
CA ALA A 212 0.65 18.34 -8.73
C ALA A 212 1.30 19.23 -9.79
N THR A 213 1.15 18.82 -11.05
CA THR A 213 1.59 19.60 -12.20
C THR A 213 0.39 20.10 -12.98
N TRP A 214 0.51 21.32 -13.52
CA TRP A 214 -0.61 22.05 -14.10
C TRP A 214 -0.20 22.62 -15.46
N GLY A 215 -1.13 22.61 -16.42
CA GLY A 215 -1.06 23.36 -17.68
C GLY A 215 -2.13 24.44 -17.69
N GLU A 216 -1.84 25.63 -18.21
CA GLU A 216 -2.85 26.67 -18.40
C GLU A 216 -3.96 26.16 -19.33
N ASP A 217 -5.22 26.51 -19.04
CA ASP A 217 -6.39 26.18 -19.83
C ASP A 217 -7.31 27.41 -19.88
N LYS A 218 -7.00 28.36 -20.76
CA LYS A 218 -7.70 29.66 -20.81
C LYS A 218 -9.11 29.53 -21.38
N ASN A 219 -9.32 28.59 -22.29
CA ASN A 219 -10.63 28.37 -22.92
C ASN A 219 -11.49 27.34 -22.14
N ASN A 220 -10.97 26.77 -21.05
CA ASN A 220 -11.62 25.81 -20.15
C ASN A 220 -12.15 24.59 -20.89
N ASN A 221 -11.38 24.07 -21.84
CA ASN A 221 -11.78 22.91 -22.64
C ASN A 221 -11.18 21.59 -22.14
N GLY A 222 -10.40 21.62 -21.05
CA GLY A 222 -9.78 20.46 -20.44
C GLY A 222 -8.50 19.98 -21.14
N ILE A 223 -7.96 20.78 -22.05
CA ILE A 223 -6.68 20.54 -22.72
C ILE A 223 -5.77 21.72 -22.38
N ALA A 224 -4.50 21.44 -22.12
CA ALA A 224 -3.56 22.51 -21.81
C ALA A 224 -3.30 23.38 -23.05
N ASP A 225 -3.26 24.70 -22.90
CA ASP A 225 -3.00 25.69 -23.96
C ASP A 225 -1.73 25.37 -24.79
N ASP A 226 -0.74 24.69 -24.20
CA ASP A 226 0.51 24.28 -24.84
C ASP A 226 0.39 23.02 -25.71
N GLU A 227 -0.67 22.23 -25.51
CA GLU A 227 -1.02 21.03 -26.26
C GLU A 227 -2.09 21.30 -27.33
N GLU A 228 -2.67 22.50 -27.33
CA GLU A 228 -3.71 22.88 -28.27
C GLU A 228 -3.19 23.38 -29.63
N THR A 229 -4.02 23.19 -30.66
CA THR A 229 -3.80 23.81 -31.97
C THR A 229 -4.06 25.31 -31.89
N LYS A 230 -3.16 26.09 -32.48
CA LYS A 230 -3.23 27.56 -32.50
C LYS A 230 -3.63 28.07 -33.88
N TYR A 231 -4.42 29.13 -33.90
CA TYR A 231 -4.97 29.73 -35.10
C TYR A 231 -4.52 31.17 -35.31
N THR A 232 -4.70 31.63 -36.55
CA THR A 232 -4.41 32.97 -37.02
C THR A 232 -5.67 33.63 -37.57
N VAL A 233 -6.01 34.81 -37.03
CA VAL A 233 -7.04 35.70 -37.57
C VAL A 233 -6.35 36.83 -38.30
N ARG A 234 -6.71 37.05 -39.57
CA ARG A 234 -6.20 38.15 -40.39
C ARG A 234 -7.32 39.05 -40.90
N TYR A 235 -7.13 40.36 -40.87
CA TYR A 235 -7.99 41.34 -41.52
C TYR A 235 -7.26 42.00 -42.68
N THR A 236 -7.84 41.99 -43.88
CA THR A 236 -7.27 42.57 -45.10
C THR A 236 -8.21 43.56 -45.77
N ASP A 237 -7.67 44.50 -46.52
CA ASP A 237 -8.47 45.54 -47.19
C ASP A 237 -9.29 45.04 -48.39
N GLY A 238 -8.98 43.87 -48.93
CA GLY A 238 -9.71 43.27 -50.05
C GLY A 238 -9.59 44.02 -51.36
N VAL A 239 -8.55 44.84 -51.53
CA VAL A 239 -8.28 45.57 -52.77
C VAL A 239 -6.99 45.05 -53.39
N ASP A 240 -7.08 44.63 -54.65
CA ASP A 240 -5.90 44.20 -55.40
C ASP A 240 -5.10 45.44 -55.85
N GLU A 241 -3.77 45.36 -55.73
CA GLU A 241 -2.79 46.36 -56.22
C GLU A 241 -2.80 47.73 -55.52
N GLU A 242 -3.69 47.98 -54.55
CA GLU A 242 -3.74 49.19 -53.74
C GLU A 242 -3.93 48.83 -52.26
N VAL A 243 -3.07 49.36 -51.38
CA VAL A 243 -3.17 49.13 -49.93
C VAL A 243 -4.00 50.25 -49.31
N ILE A 244 -5.22 49.93 -48.87
CA ILE A 244 -6.12 50.87 -48.21
C ILE A 244 -5.76 51.00 -46.73
N PHE A 245 -5.40 49.87 -46.10
CA PHE A 245 -4.86 49.83 -44.74
C PHE A 245 -3.94 48.61 -44.60
N ALA A 246 -3.00 48.67 -43.65
CA ALA A 246 -2.12 47.53 -43.37
C ALA A 246 -2.90 46.36 -42.75
N ASP A 247 -2.64 45.14 -43.24
CA ASP A 247 -3.20 43.91 -42.70
C ASP A 247 -2.97 43.79 -41.19
N GLN A 248 -4.01 43.40 -40.45
CA GLN A 248 -3.90 43.09 -39.03
C GLN A 248 -3.91 41.59 -38.83
N VAL A 249 -2.81 41.05 -38.30
CA VAL A 249 -2.61 39.61 -38.09
C VAL A 249 -2.52 39.32 -36.60
N TYR A 250 -3.39 38.45 -36.12
CA TYR A 250 -3.44 37.97 -34.74
C TYR A 250 -3.17 36.46 -34.74
N GLY A 251 -1.98 36.04 -34.31
CA GLY A 251 -1.59 34.63 -34.21
C GLY A 251 -1.64 34.09 -32.78
N ASN A 252 -1.33 32.80 -32.63
CA ASN A 252 -1.32 32.08 -31.34
C ASN A 252 -2.68 32.10 -30.60
N LEU A 253 -3.77 32.12 -31.35
CA LEU A 253 -5.13 32.12 -30.77
C LEU A 253 -5.62 30.69 -30.54
N LEU A 254 -6.19 30.42 -29.38
CA LEU A 254 -6.81 29.13 -29.08
C LEU A 254 -8.22 29.06 -29.67
N SER A 255 -8.75 27.86 -29.87
CA SER A 255 -10.16 27.69 -30.23
C SER A 255 -11.06 28.18 -29.09
N GLY A 256 -12.22 28.76 -29.41
CA GLY A 256 -13.22 29.16 -28.42
C GLY A 256 -12.94 30.47 -27.66
N VAL A 257 -11.76 31.06 -27.83
CA VAL A 257 -11.48 32.44 -27.35
C VAL A 257 -12.15 33.47 -28.24
N ASP A 258 -12.35 34.67 -27.71
CA ASP A 258 -12.94 35.77 -28.48
C ASP A 258 -12.07 36.12 -29.69
N THR A 259 -12.71 36.26 -30.85
CA THR A 259 -12.03 36.72 -32.07
C THR A 259 -11.53 38.15 -31.85
N PRO A 260 -10.23 38.43 -32.04
CA PRO A 260 -9.71 39.78 -31.91
C PRO A 260 -10.43 40.74 -32.87
N ALA A 261 -10.93 41.85 -32.32
CA ALA A 261 -11.57 42.90 -33.12
C ALA A 261 -10.53 43.71 -33.89
N PHE A 262 -10.85 44.04 -35.15
CA PHE A 262 -10.09 44.99 -35.95
C PHE A 262 -9.89 46.32 -35.20
N LYS A 263 -8.67 46.83 -35.19
CA LYS A 263 -8.31 48.11 -34.55
C LYS A 263 -8.36 49.25 -35.56
N GLY A 264 -9.24 50.22 -35.32
CA GLY A 264 -9.41 51.40 -36.17
C GLY A 264 -10.75 51.39 -36.92
N THR A 265 -10.94 52.37 -37.80
CA THR A 265 -12.13 52.47 -38.65
C THR A 265 -11.69 52.35 -40.10
N PRO A 266 -12.11 51.30 -40.85
CA PRO A 266 -11.78 51.18 -42.27
C PRO A 266 -12.34 52.36 -43.08
N THR A 267 -11.50 53.04 -43.85
CA THR A 267 -11.88 54.17 -44.72
C THR A 267 -11.25 54.03 -46.10
N ARG A 268 -12.02 54.33 -47.15
CA ARG A 268 -11.57 54.32 -48.55
C ARG A 268 -12.27 55.44 -49.32
N GLU A 269 -11.52 56.29 -50.01
CA GLU A 269 -12.08 57.44 -50.73
C GLU A 269 -13.08 57.00 -51.80
N GLY A 270 -14.29 57.58 -51.79
CA GLY A 270 -15.35 57.23 -52.74
C GLY A 270 -16.05 55.90 -52.48
N TYR A 271 -15.79 55.22 -51.34
CA TYR A 271 -16.43 53.96 -50.97
C TYR A 271 -16.94 53.97 -49.52
N VAL A 272 -17.94 53.16 -49.23
CA VAL A 272 -18.49 52.91 -47.90
C VAL A 272 -18.14 51.48 -47.49
N PHE A 273 -17.56 51.32 -46.30
CA PHE A 273 -17.31 50.00 -45.70
C PHE A 273 -18.62 49.32 -45.31
N LYS A 274 -18.85 48.10 -45.78
CA LYS A 274 -20.08 47.32 -45.53
C LYS A 274 -19.91 46.19 -44.53
N GLY A 275 -18.68 45.95 -44.09
CA GLY A 275 -18.34 44.87 -43.17
C GLY A 275 -17.25 43.96 -43.72
N TRP A 276 -17.07 42.84 -43.04
CA TRP A 276 -16.07 41.84 -43.38
C TRP A 276 -16.71 40.63 -44.07
N LYS A 277 -15.96 39.99 -44.97
CA LYS A 277 -16.32 38.71 -45.58
C LYS A 277 -15.22 37.67 -45.32
N PRO A 278 -15.53 36.52 -44.68
CA PRO A 278 -16.81 36.20 -44.03
C PRO A 278 -17.15 37.19 -42.90
N ALA A 279 -18.40 37.17 -42.40
CA ALA A 279 -18.75 37.97 -41.24
C ALA A 279 -17.88 37.55 -40.04
N VAL A 280 -17.44 38.52 -39.23
CA VAL A 280 -16.57 38.23 -38.08
C VAL A 280 -17.30 37.34 -37.09
N ALA A 281 -16.78 36.13 -36.90
CA ALA A 281 -17.29 35.21 -35.88
C ALA A 281 -16.90 35.73 -34.49
N GLU A 282 -17.77 35.51 -33.49
CA GLU A 282 -17.50 35.91 -32.10
C GLU A 282 -16.31 35.15 -31.51
N LYS A 283 -16.15 33.88 -31.87
CA LYS A 283 -15.10 32.98 -31.37
C LYS A 283 -14.19 32.52 -32.49
N VAL A 284 -12.92 32.30 -32.15
CA VAL A 284 -11.95 31.64 -33.03
C VAL A 284 -12.28 30.17 -33.14
N THR A 285 -12.43 29.66 -34.37
CA THR A 285 -12.67 28.23 -34.63
C THR A 285 -11.65 27.64 -35.61
N GLY A 286 -10.73 28.45 -36.12
CA GLY A 286 -9.84 28.11 -37.22
C GLY A 286 -9.10 29.33 -37.75
N ASP A 287 -8.16 29.09 -38.67
CA ASP A 287 -7.54 30.15 -39.44
C ASP A 287 -8.59 30.85 -40.32
N VAL A 288 -8.63 32.18 -40.26
CA VAL A 288 -9.59 32.96 -41.03
C VAL A 288 -8.98 34.26 -41.52
N THR A 289 -9.28 34.60 -42.77
CA THR A 289 -8.99 35.92 -43.33
C THR A 289 -10.31 36.64 -43.58
N TYR A 290 -10.53 37.73 -42.84
CA TYR A 290 -11.63 38.65 -42.98
C TYR A 290 -11.26 39.75 -43.97
N VAL A 291 -11.96 39.78 -45.10
CA VAL A 291 -11.71 40.72 -46.19
C VAL A 291 -12.71 41.86 -46.13
N ALA A 292 -12.24 43.11 -46.18
CA ALA A 292 -13.13 44.27 -46.16
C ALA A 292 -14.00 44.32 -47.42
N VAL A 293 -15.30 44.52 -47.24
CA VAL A 293 -16.27 44.68 -48.33
C VAL A 293 -16.61 46.15 -48.50
N TRP A 294 -16.44 46.65 -49.72
CA TRP A 294 -16.64 48.04 -50.08
C TRP A 294 -17.82 48.18 -51.05
N GLU A 295 -18.62 49.23 -50.89
CA GLU A 295 -19.63 49.66 -51.87
C GLU A 295 -19.29 51.07 -52.33
N LYS A 296 -19.26 51.32 -53.64
CA LYS A 296 -18.98 52.66 -54.18
C LYS A 296 -20.02 53.65 -53.63
N ALA A 297 -19.56 54.74 -53.05
CA ALA A 297 -20.44 55.80 -52.59
C ALA A 297 -21.19 56.34 -53.82
N LYS A 298 -22.52 56.44 -53.72
CA LYS A 298 -23.32 57.02 -54.82
C LYS A 298 -22.81 58.42 -55.09
N ASP A 299 -22.37 58.63 -56.31
CA ASP A 299 -22.08 59.92 -56.87
C ASP A 299 -23.38 60.73 -56.84
N ASN A 300 -23.55 61.52 -55.78
CA ASN A 300 -24.41 62.68 -55.83
C ASN A 300 -23.68 63.72 -56.72
N ASN A 301 -23.58 63.44 -58.01
CA ASN A 301 -23.31 64.48 -59.00
C ASN A 301 -24.62 65.25 -59.24
N GLY A 302 -25.05 65.95 -58.20
CA GLY A 302 -25.87 67.14 -58.33
C GLY A 302 -24.97 68.31 -57.94
N ASP A 303 -24.63 69.16 -58.91
CA ASP A 303 -23.94 70.42 -58.69
C ASP A 303 -24.57 71.20 -57.54
N THR A 304 -23.91 71.25 -56.38
CA THR A 304 -24.05 72.38 -55.46
C THR A 304 -22.70 72.70 -54.83
N LYS A 305 -22.17 73.84 -55.28
CA LYS A 305 -21.13 74.65 -54.67
C LYS A 305 -21.40 74.87 -53.15
N PRO A 306 -20.36 75.07 -52.30
CA PRO A 306 -20.50 75.07 -50.86
C PRO A 306 -21.30 76.27 -50.36
N GLY A 307 -22.32 76.02 -49.54
CA GLY A 307 -23.10 77.06 -48.87
C GLY A 307 -23.40 76.61 -47.44
N ASP A 308 -22.99 77.45 -46.50
CA ASP A 308 -22.99 77.28 -45.05
C ASP A 308 -24.26 76.66 -44.47
N THR A 309 -24.13 75.56 -43.72
CA THR A 309 -25.06 75.26 -42.62
C THR A 309 -24.32 74.73 -41.39
N LYS A 310 -24.44 75.54 -40.35
CA LYS A 310 -24.01 75.33 -38.96
C LYS A 310 -24.67 74.06 -38.36
N PRO A 311 -24.05 73.40 -37.36
CA PRO A 311 -24.44 72.06 -36.90
C PRO A 311 -25.84 72.05 -36.28
N GLY A 312 -26.73 71.21 -36.82
CA GLY A 312 -28.00 70.85 -36.21
C GLY A 312 -27.83 69.61 -35.34
N ASP A 313 -28.25 69.71 -34.09
CA ASP A 313 -28.29 68.65 -33.10
C ASP A 313 -29.11 67.44 -33.59
N THR A 314 -28.45 66.32 -33.88
CA THR A 314 -29.09 64.99 -33.90
C THR A 314 -28.57 64.13 -32.77
N LYS A 315 -29.41 64.08 -31.75
CA LYS A 315 -29.49 63.16 -30.61
C LYS A 315 -29.05 61.71 -30.95
N PRO A 316 -28.19 61.07 -30.14
CA PRO A 316 -27.84 59.66 -30.29
C PRO A 316 -29.07 58.75 -30.10
N GLY A 317 -29.24 57.81 -31.03
CA GLY A 317 -30.21 56.72 -30.90
C GLY A 317 -29.73 55.73 -29.85
N ASN A 318 -30.58 55.49 -28.84
CA ASN A 318 -30.40 54.46 -27.83
C ASN A 318 -30.40 53.07 -28.49
N THR A 319 -29.26 52.39 -28.48
CA THR A 319 -29.21 50.92 -28.41
C THR A 319 -28.75 50.52 -27.00
N LYS A 320 -29.60 49.73 -26.37
CA LYS A 320 -29.55 49.27 -24.98
C LYS A 320 -28.29 48.42 -24.72
N PRO A 321 -27.44 48.78 -23.74
CA PRO A 321 -26.42 47.90 -23.21
C PRO A 321 -27.04 46.68 -22.52
N GLY A 322 -26.57 45.49 -22.85
CA GLY A 322 -26.88 44.28 -22.09
C GLY A 322 -26.21 44.35 -20.72
N ASN A 323 -27.00 44.14 -19.66
CA ASN A 323 -26.51 44.05 -18.29
C ASN A 323 -25.68 42.78 -18.11
N THR A 324 -24.37 42.93 -17.86
CA THR A 324 -23.63 42.01 -16.99
C THR A 324 -23.14 42.78 -15.77
N LYS A 325 -23.57 42.27 -14.62
CA LYS A 325 -23.39 42.81 -13.27
C LYS A 325 -21.92 42.75 -12.86
N PRO A 326 -21.28 43.88 -12.49
CA PRO A 326 -20.02 43.84 -11.75
C PRO A 326 -20.29 43.34 -10.32
N GLY A 327 -19.60 42.28 -9.92
CA GLY A 327 -19.55 41.86 -8.52
C GLY A 327 -18.78 42.88 -7.69
N ASN A 328 -19.37 43.26 -6.56
CA ASN A 328 -18.74 44.12 -5.56
C ASN A 328 -17.52 43.43 -4.94
N THR A 329 -16.35 44.08 -5.00
CA THR A 329 -15.35 43.91 -3.95
C THR A 329 -14.84 45.29 -3.52
N LYS A 330 -15.25 45.67 -2.31
CA LYS A 330 -14.80 46.88 -1.62
C LYS A 330 -13.35 46.66 -1.17
N PRO A 331 -12.42 47.61 -1.40
CA PRO A 331 -11.10 47.56 -0.79
C PRO A 331 -11.24 47.97 0.68
N ASN A 332 -10.85 47.09 1.60
CA ASN A 332 -10.68 47.47 3.00
C ASN A 332 -9.18 47.70 3.26
N THR A 333 -8.83 48.96 3.41
CA THR A 333 -7.58 49.44 4.00
C THR A 333 -7.61 49.23 5.51
N THR A 334 -6.63 48.54 6.09
CA THR A 334 -6.23 48.79 7.49
C THR A 334 -4.76 48.39 7.73
N THR A 335 -3.94 49.44 7.87
CA THR A 335 -2.76 49.63 8.73
C THR A 335 -1.89 48.46 9.20
N ASN A 336 -0.59 48.58 8.92
CA ASN A 336 0.53 47.93 9.62
C ASN A 336 0.54 48.20 11.13
N SER A 337 0.71 47.15 11.94
CA SER A 337 1.40 47.16 13.24
C SER A 337 1.73 45.74 13.74
N SER A 338 3.01 45.38 13.66
CA SER A 338 3.89 44.63 14.60
C SER A 338 3.35 43.67 15.70
N THR A 339 4.10 42.56 15.87
CA THR A 339 4.41 41.71 17.07
C THR A 339 3.77 40.32 17.30
N LYS A 340 4.60 39.28 17.05
CA LYS A 340 5.10 38.17 17.92
C LYS A 340 4.15 37.25 18.75
N ALA A 341 4.27 35.94 18.42
CA ALA A 341 4.23 34.69 19.22
C ALA A 341 2.94 34.17 19.91
N GLY A 342 2.68 32.86 19.76
CA GLY A 342 1.90 32.06 20.72
C GLY A 342 1.00 30.94 20.16
N THR A 343 1.53 29.72 20.15
CA THR A 343 0.91 28.39 20.39
C THR A 343 -0.62 28.15 20.42
N SER A 344 -0.97 27.00 19.80
CA SER A 344 -1.92 25.93 20.23
C SER A 344 -3.39 25.92 19.80
N ALA A 345 -3.72 24.80 19.14
CA ALA A 345 -4.94 23.99 19.22
C ALA A 345 -6.29 24.60 18.82
N ARG A 346 -6.83 24.13 17.69
CA ARG A 346 -8.27 23.83 17.56
C ARG A 346 -8.57 22.87 16.40
N SER A 347 -9.06 21.68 16.74
CA SER A 347 -9.67 20.72 15.82
C SER A 347 -10.95 21.28 15.17
N PRO A 348 -11.26 20.97 13.90
CA PRO A 348 -12.60 21.17 13.37
C PRO A 348 -13.51 19.98 13.69
N LYS A 349 -14.74 20.29 14.09
CA LYS A 349 -15.86 19.37 14.20
C LYS A 349 -16.35 18.98 12.80
N THR A 350 -16.58 17.70 12.59
CA THR A 350 -17.31 17.15 11.46
C THR A 350 -18.81 17.37 11.66
N SER A 351 -19.49 17.87 10.62
CA SER A 351 -20.93 17.67 10.46
C SER A 351 -21.27 17.46 8.99
N ASP A 352 -21.91 16.31 8.77
CA ASP A 352 -22.96 16.06 7.78
C ASP A 352 -22.57 15.72 6.33
N THR A 353 -22.45 14.40 6.13
CA THR A 353 -23.26 13.58 5.20
C THR A 353 -22.60 13.02 3.92
N ALA A 354 -22.65 11.69 3.84
CA ALA A 354 -22.61 10.79 2.66
C ALA A 354 -21.24 10.42 2.04
N ASN A 355 -20.66 9.29 2.48
CA ASN A 355 -20.76 8.00 1.77
C ASN A 355 -19.94 6.93 2.51
N LEU A 356 -20.64 6.08 3.26
CA LEU A 356 -20.10 4.83 3.79
C LEU A 356 -20.17 3.76 2.68
N ALA A 357 -19.05 3.51 2.03
CA ALA A 357 -18.85 2.30 1.22
C ALA A 357 -17.50 1.68 1.61
N LEU A 358 -17.53 0.99 2.76
CA LEU A 358 -16.44 0.19 3.29
C LEU A 358 -16.46 -1.18 2.60
N TRP A 359 -15.42 -1.54 1.87
CA TRP A 359 -15.28 -2.88 1.28
C TRP A 359 -14.74 -3.85 2.34
N MET A 360 -15.62 -4.65 2.92
CA MET A 360 -15.25 -5.88 3.63
C MET A 360 -15.42 -7.04 2.66
N ALA A 361 -14.32 -7.55 2.13
CA ALA A 361 -14.30 -8.83 1.42
C ALA A 361 -14.03 -9.94 2.44
N LEU A 362 -15.08 -10.63 2.88
CA LEU A 362 -14.99 -11.87 3.64
C LEU A 362 -15.65 -12.99 2.80
N LEU A 363 -14.80 -13.87 2.29
CA LEU A 363 -15.19 -15.06 1.53
C LEU A 363 -15.76 -16.11 2.49
N VAL A 364 -17.07 -16.38 2.38
CA VAL A 364 -17.67 -17.61 2.90
C VAL A 364 -18.33 -18.34 1.74
N VAL A 365 -17.65 -19.37 1.24
CA VAL A 365 -18.31 -20.48 0.53
C VAL A 365 -17.79 -21.78 1.13
N SER A 366 -18.49 -22.29 2.15
CA SER A 366 -18.46 -23.72 2.48
C SER A 366 -19.86 -24.16 2.86
N GLY A 367 -20.54 -24.80 1.91
CA GLY A 367 -21.83 -25.42 2.11
C GLY A 367 -21.88 -26.75 1.35
N GLY A 368 -21.70 -27.85 2.09
CA GLY A 368 -21.92 -29.18 1.54
C GLY A 368 -21.24 -30.32 2.30
N SER A 369 -21.73 -30.67 3.48
CA SER A 369 -21.59 -32.02 4.02
C SER A 369 -22.77 -32.34 4.94
N MET A 370 -23.74 -33.05 4.37
CA MET A 370 -24.89 -33.63 5.08
C MET A 370 -24.44 -34.96 5.66
N VAL A 371 -24.27 -35.06 6.99
CA VAL A 371 -24.02 -36.35 7.67
C VAL A 371 -25.26 -36.79 8.43
N ILE A 372 -25.85 -37.88 7.94
CA ILE A 372 -26.97 -38.59 8.53
C ILE A 372 -26.46 -39.35 9.77
N ASN A 373 -26.89 -38.92 10.95
CA ASN A 373 -26.56 -39.57 12.21
C ASN A 373 -27.55 -40.73 12.48
N LYS A 374 -27.15 -41.98 12.22
CA LYS A 374 -27.91 -43.17 12.63
C LYS A 374 -27.48 -43.60 14.04
N LYS A 375 -28.31 -43.25 15.03
CA LYS A 375 -28.29 -43.85 16.39
C LYS A 375 -28.26 -45.38 16.31
N LYS A 376 -27.17 -46.01 16.78
CA LYS A 376 -27.21 -47.41 17.23
C LYS A 376 -27.62 -47.43 18.70
N LYS A 377 -28.78 -48.05 18.94
CA LYS A 377 -29.25 -48.45 20.28
C LYS A 377 -28.33 -49.53 20.84
N TYR A 378 -27.89 -49.36 22.07
CA TYR A 378 -27.44 -50.46 22.92
C TYR A 378 -28.62 -51.39 23.20
N ASN A 379 -28.40 -52.70 23.14
CA ASN A 379 -29.23 -53.69 23.80
C ASN A 379 -28.42 -54.95 24.14
N ARG A 380 -28.52 -55.29 25.43
CA ARG A 380 -28.02 -56.47 26.18
C ARG A 380 -26.54 -56.54 26.51
#